data_AF-A0AAV6C3N7-F1
#
_entry.id   AF-A0AAV6C3N7-F1
#
_cell.length_a   1.000
_cell.length_b   1.000
_cell.length_c   1.000
_cell.angle_alpha   90.00
_cell.angle_beta   90.00
_cell.angle_gamma   90.00
#
_symmetry.space_group_name_H-M   'P 1'
#
loop_
_entity.id
_entity.type
_entity.pdbx_description
1 polymer ?
#
loop_
_entity_poly.entity_id
_entity_poly.type
_entity_poly.pdbx_seq_one_letter_code
_entity_poly.pdbx_strand_id
1 'polypeptide(L)'
;MRDEIRSGHATRERKLAVCAGTASLPANERIELLAILAGDSDEQIRERSANALIEQPVENILNTLAVPDLAPQFFAFCGHYFLEKPGVADALAKHTLCPPELLHVVAPRLSTSGVQFLFDHLELLAGAPGLAAALSHSTSLNAEQRLQLQEIQKNSLEPEAAFAEGAADAEPDREKRTTLLQRLTRMNVVARVQLALKGDKQERSLLIRDPCKVVQRAVLQSPRISEQEIEAFAAISTLSEEVLRQIANNKFLRKNYTITHNLVFNAKTPLDITLHLLPNLTLPDLKGLGMNRNVPDTLRKMAGRLLIQRSVKKNAYED
;
A
#
# COMPACT_ATOMS: atom_id res chain seq x y z
N MET A 1 -15.83 4.51 -26.04
CA MET A 1 -14.65 5.13 -26.68
C MET A 1 -13.39 4.94 -25.85
N ARG A 2 -13.36 5.35 -24.57
CA ARG A 2 -12.20 5.14 -23.67
C ARG A 2 -11.73 3.68 -23.63
N ASP A 3 -12.65 2.73 -23.42
CA ASP A 3 -12.33 1.29 -23.36
C ASP A 3 -11.86 0.70 -24.71
N GLU A 4 -12.37 1.23 -25.82
CA GLU A 4 -12.01 0.76 -27.16
C GLU A 4 -10.58 1.16 -27.53
N ILE A 5 -10.15 2.36 -27.12
CA ILE A 5 -8.77 2.81 -27.32
C ILE A 5 -7.84 2.08 -26.35
N ARG A 6 -8.22 1.91 -25.07
CA ARG A 6 -7.45 1.12 -24.10
C ARG A 6 -7.26 -0.34 -24.54
N SER A 7 -8.26 -0.94 -25.17
CA SER A 7 -8.19 -2.32 -25.67
C SER A 7 -7.57 -2.45 -27.07
N GLY A 8 -7.25 -1.35 -27.75
CA GLY A 8 -6.66 -1.34 -29.09
C GLY A 8 -7.62 -1.59 -30.25
N HIS A 9 -8.93 -1.76 -30.00
CA HIS A 9 -9.95 -2.06 -31.03
C HIS A 9 -10.57 -0.82 -31.67
N ALA A 10 -10.14 0.39 -31.29
CA ALA A 10 -10.69 1.62 -31.85
C ALA A 10 -10.37 1.77 -33.35
N THR A 11 -11.36 2.19 -34.13
CA THR A 11 -11.17 2.49 -35.56
C THR A 11 -10.28 3.72 -35.77
N ARG A 12 -9.61 3.78 -36.91
CA ARG A 12 -8.74 4.91 -37.30
C ARG A 12 -9.45 6.26 -37.19
N GLU A 13 -10.70 6.34 -37.64
CA GLU A 13 -11.53 7.56 -37.57
C GLU A 13 -11.75 8.03 -36.14
N ARG A 14 -12.03 7.10 -35.21
CA ARG A 14 -12.21 7.43 -33.78
C ARG A 14 -10.91 7.92 -33.15
N LYS A 15 -9.78 7.29 -33.47
CA LYS A 15 -8.46 7.74 -33.02
C LYS A 15 -8.17 9.17 -33.49
N LEU A 16 -8.42 9.47 -34.77
CA LEU A 16 -8.27 10.82 -35.33
C LEU A 16 -9.21 11.85 -34.69
N ALA A 17 -10.45 11.46 -34.34
CA ALA A 17 -11.38 12.34 -33.64
C ALA A 17 -10.88 12.74 -32.24
N VAL A 18 -10.20 11.83 -31.53
CA VAL A 18 -9.55 12.13 -30.24
C VAL A 18 -8.40 13.13 -30.44
N CYS A 19 -7.52 12.88 -31.42
CA CYS A 19 -6.42 13.79 -31.78
C CYS A 19 -6.94 15.20 -32.09
N ALA A 20 -7.96 15.31 -32.95
CA ALA A 20 -8.55 16.58 -33.38
C ALA A 20 -9.39 17.28 -32.31
N GLY A 21 -9.70 16.61 -31.19
CA GLY A 21 -10.58 17.15 -30.15
C GLY A 21 -12.06 17.25 -30.55
N THR A 22 -12.46 16.56 -31.63
CA THR A 22 -13.85 16.50 -32.08
C THR A 22 -14.64 15.38 -31.40
N ALA A 23 -13.96 14.48 -30.69
CA ALA A 23 -14.60 13.49 -29.85
C ALA A 23 -15.25 14.15 -28.62
N SER A 24 -16.50 13.82 -28.34
CA SER A 24 -17.20 14.24 -27.13
C SER A 24 -16.68 13.46 -25.92
N LEU A 25 -15.60 13.96 -25.32
CA LEU A 25 -14.92 13.38 -24.17
C LEU A 25 -14.56 14.49 -23.17
N PRO A 26 -14.58 14.20 -21.85
CA PRO A 26 -14.06 15.13 -20.88
C PRO A 26 -12.55 15.30 -21.06
N ALA A 27 -12.02 16.46 -20.66
CA ALA A 27 -10.65 16.86 -20.96
C ALA A 27 -9.60 15.88 -20.41
N ASN A 28 -9.80 15.38 -19.19
CA ASN A 28 -8.94 14.39 -18.54
C ASN A 28 -8.92 13.05 -19.28
N GLU A 29 -10.08 12.53 -19.71
CA GLU A 29 -10.13 11.31 -20.51
C GLU A 29 -9.46 11.50 -21.87
N ARG A 30 -9.70 12.63 -22.54
CA ARG A 30 -9.05 12.92 -23.82
C ARG A 30 -7.52 12.92 -23.67
N ILE A 31 -6.99 13.56 -22.63
CA ILE A 31 -5.54 13.63 -22.35
C ILE A 31 -4.94 12.25 -22.17
N GLU A 32 -5.60 11.40 -21.37
CA GLU A 32 -5.18 10.02 -21.19
C GLU A 32 -5.15 9.26 -22.52
N LEU A 33 -6.20 9.39 -23.33
CA LEU A 33 -6.28 8.70 -24.62
C LEU A 33 -5.24 9.22 -25.62
N LEU A 34 -4.93 10.51 -25.63
CA LEU A 34 -3.85 11.06 -26.44
C LEU A 34 -2.49 10.41 -26.08
N ALA A 35 -2.26 10.13 -24.80
CA ALA A 35 -1.03 9.46 -24.36
C ALA A 35 -0.95 7.99 -24.81
N ILE A 36 -2.07 7.27 -24.82
CA ILE A 36 -2.14 5.92 -25.40
C ILE A 36 -1.86 5.97 -26.90
N LEU A 37 -2.50 6.90 -27.61
CA LEU A 37 -2.36 7.05 -29.07
C LEU A 37 -0.96 7.55 -29.48
N ALA A 38 -0.20 8.19 -28.57
CA ALA A 38 1.19 8.56 -28.81
C ALA A 38 2.14 7.34 -28.93
N GLY A 39 1.64 6.12 -28.70
CA GLY A 39 2.32 4.87 -29.02
C GLY A 39 1.69 4.07 -30.17
N ASP A 40 0.80 4.67 -30.97
CA ASP A 40 0.07 3.95 -32.02
C ASP A 40 0.98 3.49 -33.17
N SER A 41 0.58 2.39 -33.80
CA SER A 41 1.18 1.85 -35.03
C SER A 41 1.09 2.81 -36.22
N ASP A 42 0.00 3.58 -36.35
CA ASP A 42 -0.16 4.59 -37.39
C ASP A 42 0.64 5.85 -37.02
N GLU A 43 1.65 6.17 -37.84
CA GLU A 43 2.52 7.32 -37.66
C GLU A 43 1.77 8.65 -37.59
N GLN A 44 0.75 8.84 -38.41
CA GLN A 44 -0.02 10.09 -38.41
C GLN A 44 -0.81 10.26 -37.11
N ILE A 45 -1.37 9.18 -36.57
CA ILE A 45 -2.09 9.21 -35.30
C ILE A 45 -1.09 9.52 -34.17
N ARG A 46 0.04 8.81 -34.17
CA ARG A 46 1.09 8.93 -33.16
C ARG A 46 1.63 10.35 -33.05
N GLU A 47 1.99 10.97 -34.17
CA GLU A 47 2.51 12.34 -34.19
C GLU A 47 1.44 13.35 -33.76
N ARG A 48 0.22 13.24 -34.32
CA ARG A 48 -0.86 14.18 -33.99
C ARG A 48 -1.27 14.10 -32.52
N SER A 49 -1.33 12.90 -31.95
CA SER A 49 -1.68 12.75 -30.53
C SER A 49 -0.57 13.28 -29.62
N ALA A 50 0.70 13.00 -29.94
CA ALA A 50 1.83 13.53 -29.17
C ALA A 50 1.86 15.07 -29.19
N ASN A 51 1.71 15.68 -30.37
CA ASN A 51 1.68 17.15 -30.50
C ASN A 51 0.49 17.75 -29.73
N ALA A 52 -0.72 17.20 -29.90
CA ALA A 52 -1.90 17.68 -29.20
C ALA A 52 -1.81 17.52 -27.67
N LEU A 53 -1.08 16.52 -27.19
CA LEU A 53 -0.83 16.28 -25.78
C LEU A 53 0.21 17.26 -25.22
N ILE A 54 1.32 17.48 -25.92
CA ILE A 54 2.38 18.42 -25.52
C ILE A 54 1.85 19.85 -25.39
N GLU A 55 0.90 20.24 -26.24
CA GLU A 55 0.25 21.56 -26.21
C GLU A 55 -0.75 21.75 -25.04
N GLN A 56 -1.04 20.71 -24.26
CA GLN A 56 -1.98 20.83 -23.13
C GLN A 56 -1.39 21.72 -22.02
N PRO A 57 -2.22 22.60 -21.42
CA PRO A 57 -1.78 23.40 -20.29
C PRO A 57 -1.45 22.50 -19.10
N VAL A 58 -0.45 22.88 -18.32
CA VAL A 58 0.05 22.08 -17.17
C VAL A 58 -1.07 21.77 -16.17
N GLU A 59 -2.02 22.68 -15.97
CA GLU A 59 -3.17 22.49 -15.08
C GLU A 59 -4.01 21.28 -15.50
N ASN A 60 -4.24 21.07 -16.79
CA ASN A 60 -4.98 19.91 -17.29
C ASN A 60 -4.20 18.61 -17.07
N ILE A 61 -2.87 18.66 -17.20
CA ILE A 61 -2.00 17.51 -16.92
C ILE A 61 -2.07 17.15 -15.43
N LEU A 62 -1.96 18.14 -14.54
CA LEU A 62 -2.07 17.93 -13.09
C LEU A 62 -3.45 17.41 -12.68
N ASN A 63 -4.52 17.96 -13.25
CA ASN A 63 -5.89 17.49 -13.00
C ASN A 63 -6.09 16.05 -13.48
N THR A 64 -5.44 15.67 -14.59
CA THR A 64 -5.49 14.29 -15.09
C THR A 64 -4.70 13.35 -14.17
N LEU A 65 -3.52 13.75 -13.70
CA LEU A 65 -2.71 12.99 -12.74
C LEU A 65 -3.39 12.78 -11.37
N ALA A 66 -4.42 13.56 -11.05
CA ALA A 66 -5.22 13.35 -9.83
C ALA A 66 -6.27 12.21 -9.97
N VAL A 67 -6.50 11.69 -11.19
CA VAL A 67 -7.44 10.60 -11.45
C VAL A 67 -6.79 9.25 -11.09
N PRO A 68 -7.46 8.37 -10.33
CA PRO A 68 -6.83 7.15 -9.79
C PRO A 68 -6.61 6.01 -10.81
N ASP A 69 -7.35 5.99 -11.92
CA ASP A 69 -7.30 4.94 -12.95
C ASP A 69 -6.76 5.55 -14.25
N LEU A 70 -5.45 5.56 -14.41
CA LEU A 70 -4.74 6.10 -15.58
C LEU A 70 -3.92 5.02 -16.27
N ALA A 71 -3.87 5.11 -17.60
CA ALA A 71 -3.06 4.21 -18.41
C ALA A 71 -1.55 4.42 -18.17
N PRO A 72 -0.73 3.34 -18.11
CA PRO A 72 0.72 3.42 -17.90
C PRO A 72 1.46 4.36 -18.86
N GLN A 73 0.99 4.44 -20.11
CA GLN A 73 1.57 5.29 -21.16
C GLN A 73 1.55 6.77 -20.79
N PHE A 74 0.54 7.21 -20.02
CA PHE A 74 0.44 8.59 -19.59
C PHE A 74 1.57 8.97 -18.63
N PHE A 75 1.91 8.11 -17.66
CA PHE A 75 3.03 8.37 -16.75
C PHE A 75 4.36 8.46 -17.50
N ALA A 76 4.61 7.54 -18.44
CA ALA A 76 5.81 7.56 -19.27
C ALA A 76 5.90 8.86 -20.10
N PHE A 77 4.78 9.30 -20.69
CA PHE A 77 4.72 10.54 -21.46
C PHE A 77 5.00 11.77 -20.59
N CYS A 78 4.38 11.85 -19.41
CA CYS A 78 4.64 12.92 -18.44
C CYS A 78 6.12 12.95 -18.01
N GLY A 79 6.72 11.79 -17.77
CA GLY A 79 8.14 11.64 -17.46
C GLY A 79 9.07 12.22 -18.52
N HIS A 80 8.72 12.06 -19.79
CA HIS A 80 9.55 12.51 -20.90
C HIS A 80 9.35 14.00 -21.25
N TYR A 81 8.09 14.47 -21.29
CA TYR A 81 7.77 15.79 -21.83
C TYR A 81 7.37 16.85 -20.78
N PHE A 82 6.85 16.43 -19.63
CA PHE A 82 6.25 17.34 -18.64
C PHE A 82 7.01 17.40 -17.31
N LEU A 83 8.07 16.62 -17.14
CA LEU A 83 8.77 16.49 -15.86
C LEU A 83 9.39 17.80 -15.34
N GLU A 84 9.71 18.74 -16.23
CA GLU A 84 10.24 20.08 -15.87
C GLU A 84 9.16 21.07 -15.48
N LYS A 85 7.88 20.75 -15.74
CA LYS A 85 6.77 21.64 -15.41
C LYS A 85 6.50 21.59 -13.91
N PRO A 86 6.17 22.74 -13.30
CA PRO A 86 5.98 22.84 -11.85
C PRO A 86 4.83 21.92 -11.38
N GLY A 87 5.06 21.22 -10.27
CA GLY A 87 4.08 20.33 -9.64
C GLY A 87 3.93 18.95 -10.29
N VAL A 88 4.41 18.73 -11.53
CA VAL A 88 4.25 17.44 -12.22
C VAL A 88 5.06 16.33 -11.55
N ALA A 89 6.32 16.61 -11.18
CA ALA A 89 7.16 15.65 -10.47
C ALA A 89 6.50 15.17 -9.16
N ASP A 90 5.99 16.10 -8.35
CA ASP A 90 5.31 15.78 -7.10
C ASP A 90 4.01 14.99 -7.33
N ALA A 91 3.23 15.35 -8.35
CA ALA A 91 2.00 14.64 -8.69
C ALA A 91 2.27 13.20 -9.14
N LEU A 92 3.31 12.99 -9.95
CA LEU A 92 3.76 11.66 -10.36
C LEU A 92 4.18 10.82 -9.16
N ALA A 93 4.98 11.36 -8.24
CA ALA A 93 5.45 10.62 -7.06
C ALA A 93 4.33 10.28 -6.07
N LYS A 94 3.27 11.11 -6.00
CA LYS A 94 2.09 10.88 -5.14
C LYS A 94 1.11 9.87 -5.72
N HIS A 95 1.19 9.57 -7.01
CA HIS A 95 0.25 8.68 -7.67
C HIS A 95 0.56 7.21 -7.39
N THR A 96 -0.44 6.45 -6.93
CA THR A 96 -0.28 5.05 -6.51
C THR A 96 0.11 4.09 -7.64
N LEU A 97 -0.29 4.39 -8.88
CA LEU A 97 0.04 3.61 -10.08
C LEU A 97 1.28 4.13 -10.82
N CYS A 98 2.03 5.08 -10.24
CA CYS A 98 3.25 5.58 -10.88
C CYS A 98 4.28 4.44 -10.99
N PRO A 99 4.82 4.15 -12.19
CA PRO A 99 5.82 3.10 -12.36
C PRO A 99 7.07 3.38 -11.52
N PRO A 100 7.63 2.37 -10.80
CA PRO A 100 8.79 2.55 -9.94
C PRO A 100 10.03 3.02 -10.72
N GLU A 101 10.16 2.63 -11.99
CA GLU A 101 11.24 3.05 -12.86
C GLU A 101 11.24 4.58 -13.06
N LEU A 102 10.05 5.17 -13.13
CA LEU A 102 9.89 6.60 -13.31
C LEU A 102 10.21 7.38 -12.03
N LEU A 103 9.97 6.80 -10.85
CA LEU A 103 10.26 7.45 -9.57
C LEU A 103 11.75 7.82 -9.45
N HIS A 104 12.66 7.00 -10.00
CA HIS A 104 14.10 7.31 -10.03
C HIS A 104 14.40 8.61 -10.78
N VAL A 105 13.72 8.84 -11.90
CA VAL A 105 13.90 10.03 -12.75
C VAL A 105 13.23 11.25 -12.12
N VAL A 106 12.11 11.04 -11.42
CA VAL A 106 11.34 12.09 -10.76
C VAL A 106 12.02 12.60 -9.48
N ALA A 107 12.67 11.71 -8.73
CA ALA A 107 13.24 11.99 -7.41
C ALA A 107 14.09 13.26 -7.28
N PRO A 108 15.05 13.55 -8.19
CA PRO A 108 15.87 14.76 -8.11
C PRO A 108 15.09 16.06 -8.27
N ARG A 109 13.88 16.01 -8.83
CA ARG A 109 13.03 17.17 -9.18
C ARG A 109 11.87 17.38 -8.20
N LEU A 110 11.80 16.57 -7.14
CA LEU A 110 10.76 16.70 -6.13
C LEU A 110 10.94 17.97 -5.31
N SER A 111 9.82 18.64 -5.05
CA SER A 111 9.78 19.74 -4.08
C SER A 111 9.98 19.21 -2.66
N THR A 112 10.18 20.10 -1.70
CA THR A 112 10.22 19.74 -0.27
C THR A 112 8.97 18.97 0.17
N SER A 113 7.79 19.30 -0.38
CA SER A 113 6.55 18.56 -0.10
C SER A 113 6.55 17.17 -0.71
N GLY A 114 7.04 17.04 -1.95
CA GLY A 114 7.17 15.74 -2.63
C GLY A 114 8.14 14.82 -1.91
N VAL A 115 9.28 15.36 -1.46
CA VAL A 115 10.25 14.63 -0.64
C VAL A 115 9.63 14.19 0.69
N GLN A 116 8.98 15.10 1.42
CA GLN A 116 8.33 14.76 2.70
C GLN A 116 7.31 13.64 2.53
N PHE A 117 6.49 13.68 1.47
CA PHE A 117 5.54 12.62 1.17
C PHE A 117 6.22 11.26 1.02
N LEU A 118 7.35 11.16 0.30
CA LEU A 118 8.09 9.90 0.18
C LEU A 118 8.61 9.40 1.53
N PHE A 119 9.05 10.30 2.42
CA PHE A 119 9.48 9.94 3.77
C PHE A 119 8.31 9.51 4.67
N ASP A 120 7.10 10.02 4.47
CA ASP A 120 5.91 9.53 5.17
C ASP A 120 5.49 8.13 4.66
N HIS A 121 5.91 7.78 3.44
CA HIS A 121 5.65 6.51 2.77
C HIS A 121 6.93 5.68 2.57
N LEU A 122 7.70 5.46 3.65
CA LEU A 122 8.99 4.74 3.64
C LEU A 122 8.97 3.35 2.96
N GLU A 123 7.81 2.71 2.84
CA GLU A 123 7.62 1.47 2.07
C GLU A 123 8.10 1.60 0.62
N LEU A 124 7.85 2.75 -0.02
CA LEU A 124 8.28 3.02 -1.40
C LEU A 124 9.80 3.16 -1.50
N LEU A 125 10.42 3.83 -0.53
CA LEU A 125 11.87 3.98 -0.43
C LEU A 125 12.57 2.65 -0.14
N ALA A 126 11.95 1.80 0.69
CA ALA A 126 12.47 0.48 1.01
C ALA A 126 12.37 -0.47 -0.21
N GLY A 127 11.31 -0.38 -1.00
CA GLY A 127 11.07 -1.25 -2.16
C GLY A 127 11.95 -0.97 -3.39
N ALA A 128 12.54 0.23 -3.48
CA ALA A 128 13.33 0.68 -4.62
C ALA A 128 14.65 1.34 -4.17
N PRO A 129 15.74 0.58 -3.95
CA PRO A 129 17.01 1.15 -3.45
C PRO A 129 17.61 2.22 -4.38
N GLY A 130 17.38 2.11 -5.69
CA GLY A 130 17.77 3.16 -6.65
C GLY A 130 17.06 4.50 -6.42
N LEU A 131 15.90 4.52 -5.73
CA LEU A 131 15.15 5.73 -5.44
C LEU A 131 15.83 6.51 -4.32
N ALA A 132 16.30 5.80 -3.28
CA ALA A 132 17.09 6.40 -2.22
C ALA A 132 18.41 6.98 -2.76
N ALA A 133 19.07 6.29 -3.71
CA ALA A 133 20.25 6.81 -4.41
C ALA A 133 19.93 8.09 -5.19
N ALA A 134 18.88 8.10 -6.01
CA ALA A 134 18.47 9.26 -6.78
C ALA A 134 18.10 10.47 -5.89
N LEU A 135 17.43 10.24 -4.76
CA LEU A 135 17.09 11.29 -3.81
C LEU A 135 18.32 11.90 -3.14
N SER A 136 19.41 11.16 -2.91
CA SER A 136 20.60 11.71 -2.24
C SER A 136 21.25 12.88 -2.99
N HIS A 137 20.98 13.01 -4.29
CA HIS A 137 21.43 14.10 -5.14
C HIS A 137 20.47 15.30 -5.15
N SER A 138 19.32 15.23 -4.47
CA SER A 138 18.36 16.34 -4.44
C SER A 138 18.78 17.43 -3.45
N THR A 139 18.58 18.67 -3.87
CA THR A 139 18.89 19.86 -3.07
C THR A 139 17.84 20.14 -2.00
N SER A 140 16.65 19.53 -2.12
CA SER A 140 15.49 19.75 -1.26
C SER A 140 15.51 18.98 0.08
N LEU A 141 16.54 18.15 0.33
CA LEU A 141 16.69 17.40 1.58
C LEU A 141 17.22 18.25 2.74
N ASN A 142 16.71 18.01 3.94
CA ASN A 142 17.31 18.51 5.19
C ASN A 142 18.44 17.57 5.68
N ALA A 143 19.18 17.98 6.72
CA ALA A 143 20.33 17.21 7.23
C ALA A 143 19.93 15.83 7.78
N GLU A 144 18.78 15.74 8.46
CA GLU A 144 18.26 14.49 9.03
C GLU A 144 17.82 13.50 7.94
N GLN A 145 17.11 13.97 6.92
CA GLN A 145 16.67 13.19 5.76
C GLN A 145 17.86 12.66 4.96
N ARG A 146 18.94 13.44 4.83
CA ARG A 146 20.19 12.96 4.19
C ARG A 146 20.82 11.80 4.97
N LEU A 147 20.88 11.92 6.30
CA LEU A 147 21.39 10.84 7.15
C LEU A 147 20.52 9.58 7.05
N GLN A 148 19.19 9.73 7.09
CA GLN A 148 18.27 8.61 6.92
C GLN A 148 18.45 7.91 5.56
N LEU A 149 18.62 8.64 4.46
CA LEU A 149 18.87 8.04 3.14
C LEU A 149 20.22 7.31 3.08
N GLN A 150 21.26 7.86 3.71
CA GLN A 150 22.57 7.20 3.79
C GLN A 150 22.48 5.88 4.57
N GLU A 151 21.73 5.84 5.67
CA GLU A 151 21.47 4.61 6.40
C GLU A 151 20.67 3.58 5.57
N ILE A 152 19.67 4.04 4.80
CA ILE A 152 18.88 3.18 3.91
C ILE A 152 19.78 2.54 2.84
N GLN A 153 20.65 3.33 2.21
CA GLN A 153 21.56 2.85 1.16
C GLN A 153 22.62 1.90 1.73
N LYS A 154 23.23 2.23 2.87
CA LYS A 154 24.22 1.37 3.54
C LYS A 154 23.62 0.00 3.89
N ASN A 155 22.41 0.01 4.45
CA ASN A 155 21.69 -1.21 4.82
C ASN A 155 21.10 -1.98 3.62
N SER A 156 21.09 -1.42 2.40
CA SER A 156 20.70 -2.12 1.18
C SER A 156 21.88 -2.76 0.45
N LEU A 157 23.12 -2.32 0.73
CA LEU A 157 24.37 -2.91 0.23
C LEU A 157 24.90 -4.02 1.15
N GLU A 158 24.71 -3.90 2.46
CA GLU A 158 25.06 -4.92 3.45
C GLU A 158 24.22 -6.24 3.43
N PRO A 159 22.97 -6.33 2.93
CA PRO A 159 22.21 -7.57 2.94
C PRO A 159 22.61 -8.52 1.81
N GLU A 160 23.37 -8.09 0.79
CA GLU A 160 23.91 -9.05 -0.19
C GLU A 160 25.25 -9.64 0.30
N ALA A 161 26.13 -8.82 0.87
CA ALA A 161 27.40 -9.30 1.44
C ALA A 161 27.19 -10.18 2.68
N ALA A 162 26.28 -9.80 3.59
CA ALA A 162 26.00 -10.59 4.80
C ALA A 162 25.21 -11.89 4.52
N PHE A 163 24.45 -11.97 3.42
CA PHE A 163 23.76 -13.20 3.02
C PHE A 163 24.64 -14.14 2.19
N ALA A 164 25.58 -13.63 1.39
CA ALA A 164 26.52 -14.46 0.62
C ALA A 164 27.61 -15.07 1.53
N GLU A 165 28.11 -14.31 2.51
CA GLU A 165 29.13 -14.79 3.45
C GLU A 165 28.54 -15.69 4.55
N GLY A 166 27.24 -15.57 4.85
CA GLY A 166 26.52 -16.41 5.81
C GLY A 166 26.16 -17.82 5.33
N ALA A 167 26.32 -18.12 4.03
CA ALA A 167 26.01 -19.44 3.46
C ALA A 167 27.24 -20.33 3.23
N ALA A 168 28.46 -19.76 3.28
CA ALA A 168 29.70 -20.52 3.03
C ALA A 168 30.33 -21.09 4.31
N ASP A 169 30.11 -20.48 5.48
CA ASP A 169 30.67 -20.95 6.75
C ASP A 169 29.69 -21.85 7.50
N ALA A 170 29.50 -23.06 6.98
CA ALA A 170 28.85 -24.16 7.69
C ALA A 170 29.87 -24.94 8.53
N GLU A 171 30.33 -24.37 9.66
CA GLU A 171 30.90 -25.12 10.78
C GLU A 171 30.53 -24.45 12.14
N PRO A 172 30.33 -25.25 13.21
CA PRO A 172 29.37 -24.93 14.26
C PRO A 172 30.01 -24.15 15.41
N ASP A 173 29.93 -22.82 15.38
CA ASP A 173 30.33 -22.00 16.52
C ASP A 173 29.12 -21.65 17.41
N ARG A 174 29.19 -22.11 18.67
CA ARG A 174 28.11 -22.02 19.67
C ARG A 174 27.85 -20.60 20.18
N GLU A 175 28.66 -19.62 19.77
CA GLU A 175 28.61 -18.23 20.23
C GLU A 175 27.72 -17.30 19.36
N LYS A 176 27.26 -17.75 18.19
CA LYS A 176 26.40 -16.96 17.28
C LYS A 176 24.89 -17.24 17.38
N ARG A 177 24.38 -17.81 18.47
CA ARG A 177 22.93 -17.83 18.75
C ARG A 177 22.45 -16.47 19.26
N THR A 178 22.67 -15.40 18.48
CA THR A 178 21.86 -14.20 18.68
C THR A 178 20.41 -14.62 18.47
N THR A 179 19.58 -14.48 19.50
CA THR A 179 18.16 -14.82 19.36
C THR A 179 17.58 -13.94 18.26
N LEU A 180 16.60 -14.44 17.49
CA LEU A 180 15.97 -13.66 16.42
C LEU A 180 15.56 -12.26 16.91
N LEU A 181 15.07 -12.18 18.16
CA LEU A 181 14.77 -10.91 18.85
C LEU A 181 15.99 -9.99 18.97
N GLN A 182 17.15 -10.50 19.41
CA GLN A 182 18.38 -9.70 19.53
C GLN A 182 18.92 -9.24 18.17
N ARG A 183 18.69 -10.03 17.11
CA ARG A 183 19.01 -9.62 15.74
C ARG A 183 18.09 -8.50 15.28
N LEU A 184 16.78 -8.63 15.50
CA LEU A 184 15.77 -7.65 15.14
C LEU A 184 16.00 -6.29 15.82
N THR A 185 16.40 -6.26 17.09
CA THR A 185 16.64 -5.00 17.82
C THR A 185 17.83 -4.22 17.30
N ARG A 186 18.82 -4.90 16.68
CA ARG A 186 19.98 -4.25 16.05
C ARG A 186 19.69 -3.75 14.63
N MET A 187 18.59 -4.19 14.02
CA MET A 187 18.22 -3.81 12.66
C MET A 187 17.53 -2.44 12.63
N ASN A 188 17.93 -1.61 11.67
CA ASN A 188 17.21 -0.37 11.37
C ASN A 188 15.80 -0.69 10.85
N VAL A 189 14.91 0.31 10.93
CA VAL A 189 13.50 0.18 10.55
C VAL A 189 13.34 -0.39 9.13
N VAL A 190 14.16 0.05 8.17
CA VAL A 190 14.07 -0.41 6.78
C VAL A 190 14.46 -1.88 6.61
N ALA A 191 15.51 -2.34 7.29
CA ALA A 191 15.87 -3.76 7.29
C ALA A 191 14.75 -4.61 7.90
N ARG A 192 14.10 -4.12 8.96
CA ARG A 192 12.92 -4.78 9.55
C ARG A 192 11.71 -4.79 8.61
N VAL A 193 11.49 -3.74 7.82
CA VAL A 193 10.45 -3.72 6.77
C VAL A 193 10.75 -4.76 5.68
N GLN A 194 11.98 -4.83 5.18
CA GLN A 194 12.38 -5.85 4.19
C GLN A 194 12.19 -7.27 4.74
N LEU A 195 12.59 -7.48 5.99
CA LEU A 195 12.41 -8.75 6.67
C LEU A 195 10.93 -9.08 6.91
N ALA A 196 10.08 -8.09 7.19
CA ALA A 196 8.63 -8.29 7.30
C ALA A 196 8.01 -8.77 5.98
N LEU A 197 8.49 -8.26 4.84
CA LEU A 197 7.97 -8.62 3.52
C LEU A 197 8.47 -9.99 3.03
N LYS A 198 9.78 -10.24 3.15
CA LYS A 198 10.46 -11.41 2.57
C LYS A 198 10.70 -12.55 3.56
N GLY A 199 10.70 -12.24 4.85
CA GLY A 199 11.09 -13.15 5.92
C GLY A 199 10.08 -14.26 6.19
N ASP A 200 10.47 -15.14 7.11
CA ASP A 200 9.73 -16.34 7.48
C ASP A 200 8.60 -16.05 8.48
N LYS A 201 7.72 -17.04 8.69
CA LYS A 201 6.61 -16.97 9.65
C LYS A 201 7.06 -16.54 11.06
N GLN A 202 8.21 -17.04 11.51
CA GLN A 202 8.79 -16.70 12.82
C GLN A 202 9.14 -15.21 12.91
N GLU A 203 9.75 -14.66 11.87
CA GLU A 203 10.18 -13.26 11.81
C GLU A 203 8.96 -12.33 11.77
N ARG A 204 7.97 -12.63 10.92
CA ARG A 204 6.70 -11.90 10.87
C ARG A 204 5.95 -11.90 12.20
N SER A 205 5.93 -13.04 12.90
CA SER A 205 5.29 -13.14 14.21
C SER A 205 5.92 -12.26 15.28
N LEU A 206 7.22 -11.95 15.15
CA LEU A 206 7.91 -11.02 16.05
C LEU A 206 7.70 -9.57 15.60
N LEU A 207 7.83 -9.31 14.29
CA LEU A 207 7.73 -7.98 13.68
C LEU A 207 6.31 -7.38 13.72
N ILE A 208 5.25 -8.18 13.88
CA ILE A 208 3.90 -7.64 14.03
C ILE A 208 3.73 -6.82 15.33
N ARG A 209 4.61 -7.03 16.32
CA ARG A 209 4.67 -6.29 17.58
C ARG A 209 5.71 -5.18 17.59
N ASP A 210 6.28 -4.86 16.43
CA ASP A 210 7.35 -3.86 16.31
C ASP A 210 6.89 -2.49 16.84
N PRO A 211 7.72 -1.71 17.54
CA PRO A 211 7.34 -0.36 17.95
C PRO A 211 7.01 0.56 16.78
N CYS A 212 7.57 0.31 15.59
CA CYS A 212 7.32 1.09 14.39
C CYS A 212 6.10 0.57 13.62
N LYS A 213 5.07 1.42 13.48
CA LYS A 213 3.84 1.12 12.74
C LYS A 213 4.06 0.74 11.27
N VAL A 214 5.08 1.31 10.63
CA VAL A 214 5.44 1.00 9.24
C VAL A 214 5.84 -0.46 9.09
N VAL A 215 6.62 -0.99 10.05
CA VAL A 215 7.02 -2.41 10.07
C VAL A 215 5.79 -3.30 10.28
N GLN A 216 4.90 -2.93 11.21
CA GLN A 216 3.66 -3.67 11.45
C GLN A 216 2.78 -3.75 10.19
N ARG A 217 2.64 -2.65 9.44
CA ARG A 217 1.89 -2.62 8.18
C ARG A 217 2.55 -3.47 7.10
N ALA A 218 3.87 -3.43 6.99
CA ALA A 218 4.63 -4.26 6.05
C ALA A 218 4.43 -5.77 6.31
N VAL A 219 4.32 -6.20 7.57
CA VAL A 219 4.00 -7.61 7.90
C VAL A 219 2.65 -8.01 7.30
N LEU A 220 1.62 -7.16 7.44
CA LEU A 220 0.27 -7.45 6.91
C LEU A 220 0.19 -7.40 5.38
N GLN A 221 1.11 -6.71 4.71
CA GLN A 221 1.20 -6.63 3.24
C GLN A 221 2.07 -7.73 2.62
N SER A 222 2.74 -8.56 3.43
CA SER A 222 3.60 -9.62 2.90
C SER A 222 2.80 -10.57 1.99
N PRO A 223 3.28 -10.87 0.77
CA PRO A 223 2.59 -11.80 -0.13
C PRO A 223 2.61 -13.25 0.37
N ARG A 224 3.43 -13.54 1.39
CA ARG A 224 3.61 -14.87 2.00
C ARG A 224 2.82 -15.06 3.29
N ILE A 225 1.98 -14.09 3.66
CA ILE A 225 1.16 -14.18 4.89
C ILE A 225 0.04 -15.21 4.69
N SER A 226 -0.10 -16.12 5.66
CA SER A 226 -1.18 -17.10 5.68
C SER A 226 -2.36 -16.64 6.54
N GLU A 227 -3.57 -17.16 6.27
CA GLU A 227 -4.75 -16.89 7.12
C GLU A 227 -4.53 -17.29 8.58
N GLN A 228 -3.84 -18.40 8.82
CA GLN A 228 -3.51 -18.88 10.18
C GLN A 228 -2.64 -17.89 10.96
N GLU A 229 -1.71 -17.21 10.29
CA GLU A 229 -0.92 -16.14 10.93
C GLU A 229 -1.81 -14.96 11.31
N ILE A 230 -2.74 -14.59 10.45
CA ILE A 230 -3.66 -13.48 10.70
C ILE A 230 -4.62 -13.79 11.83
N GLU A 231 -5.13 -15.03 11.91
CA GLU A 231 -5.93 -15.51 13.05
C GLU A 231 -5.17 -15.36 14.37
N ALA A 232 -3.89 -15.75 14.37
CA ALA A 232 -3.02 -15.61 15.53
C ALA A 232 -2.79 -14.13 15.86
N PHE A 233 -2.61 -13.26 14.86
CA PHE A 233 -2.43 -11.82 15.09
C PHE A 233 -3.69 -11.17 15.68
N ALA A 234 -4.87 -11.46 15.14
CA ALA A 234 -6.14 -10.93 15.66
C ALA A 234 -6.39 -11.28 17.13
N ALA A 235 -5.87 -12.41 17.60
CA ALA A 235 -6.00 -12.85 19.01
C ALA A 235 -5.05 -12.11 19.98
N ILE A 236 -4.02 -11.41 19.48
CA ILE A 236 -3.02 -10.77 20.35
C ILE A 236 -3.56 -9.43 20.88
N SER A 237 -3.75 -9.35 22.19
CA SER A 237 -4.25 -8.15 22.89
C SER A 237 -3.22 -7.03 23.06
N THR A 238 -1.95 -7.27 22.73
CA THR A 238 -0.88 -6.28 22.79
C THR A 238 -0.63 -5.55 21.47
N LEU A 239 -1.34 -5.92 20.39
CA LEU A 239 -1.18 -5.27 19.09
C LEU A 239 -1.80 -3.87 19.07
N SER A 240 -1.29 -3.05 18.16
CA SER A 240 -1.80 -1.69 17.96
C SER A 240 -3.20 -1.72 17.33
N GLU A 241 -4.01 -0.71 17.64
CA GLU A 241 -5.36 -0.57 17.10
C GLU A 241 -5.36 -0.45 15.56
N GLU A 242 -4.28 0.11 15.00
CA GLU A 242 -4.08 0.29 13.57
C GLU A 242 -3.92 -1.05 12.83
N VAL A 243 -3.16 -1.98 13.42
CA VAL A 243 -3.00 -3.35 12.90
C VAL A 243 -4.35 -4.08 12.90
N LEU A 244 -5.08 -4.02 14.01
CA LEU A 244 -6.40 -4.65 14.13
C LEU A 244 -7.40 -4.03 13.13
N ARG A 245 -7.30 -2.72 12.89
CA ARG A 245 -8.07 -2.02 11.86
C ARG A 245 -7.76 -2.47 10.45
N GLN A 246 -6.49 -2.66 10.12
CA GLN A 246 -6.08 -3.15 8.79
C GLN A 246 -6.57 -4.58 8.54
N ILE A 247 -6.45 -5.46 9.54
CA ILE A 247 -6.99 -6.83 9.47
C ILE A 247 -8.51 -6.79 9.24
N ALA A 248 -9.23 -5.97 10.00
CA ALA A 248 -10.69 -5.87 9.91
C ALA A 248 -11.19 -5.24 8.60
N ASN A 249 -10.43 -4.33 7.98
CA ASN A 249 -10.83 -3.68 6.73
C ASN A 249 -10.77 -4.62 5.52
N ASN A 250 -9.95 -5.68 5.58
CA ASN A 250 -9.85 -6.63 4.50
C ASN A 250 -11.14 -7.47 4.38
N LYS A 251 -11.84 -7.35 3.25
CA LYS A 251 -13.10 -8.07 2.98
C LYS A 251 -12.93 -9.58 2.93
N PHE A 252 -11.76 -10.07 2.51
CA PHE A 252 -11.47 -11.49 2.42
C PHE A 252 -11.35 -12.11 3.83
N LEU A 253 -10.56 -11.48 4.70
CA LEU A 253 -10.29 -11.95 6.07
C LEU A 253 -11.54 -11.92 6.96
N ARG A 254 -12.45 -10.96 6.73
CA ARG A 254 -13.73 -10.88 7.45
C ARG A 254 -14.68 -12.05 7.20
N LYS A 255 -14.50 -12.83 6.13
CA LYS A 255 -15.31 -14.03 5.90
C LYS A 255 -14.93 -15.17 6.84
N ASN A 256 -13.69 -15.17 7.34
CA ASN A 256 -13.24 -16.16 8.30
C ASN A 256 -13.83 -15.83 9.68
N TYR A 257 -14.60 -16.78 10.21
CA TYR A 257 -15.29 -16.64 11.48
C TYR A 257 -14.30 -16.47 12.64
N THR A 258 -13.21 -17.22 12.65
CA THR A 258 -12.19 -17.19 13.71
C THR A 258 -11.55 -15.82 13.82
N ILE A 259 -11.21 -15.20 12.69
CA ILE A 259 -10.66 -13.84 12.65
C ILE A 259 -11.68 -12.84 13.19
N THR A 260 -12.93 -12.92 12.72
CA THR A 260 -14.02 -12.04 13.18
C THR A 260 -14.25 -12.17 14.68
N HIS A 261 -14.32 -13.39 15.19
CA HIS A 261 -14.45 -13.69 16.60
C HIS A 261 -13.30 -13.08 17.41
N ASN A 262 -12.05 -13.34 17.01
CA ASN A 262 -10.86 -12.86 17.71
C ASN A 262 -10.80 -11.33 17.76
N LEU A 263 -11.14 -10.66 16.65
CA LEU A 263 -11.21 -9.20 16.60
C LEU A 263 -12.25 -8.64 17.57
N VAL A 264 -13.45 -9.23 17.67
CA VAL A 264 -14.51 -8.73 18.56
C VAL A 264 -14.18 -8.97 20.03
N PHE A 265 -13.50 -10.07 20.36
CA PHE A 265 -13.11 -10.40 21.73
C PHE A 265 -11.82 -9.70 22.20
N ASN A 266 -11.11 -9.03 21.30
CA ASN A 266 -9.88 -8.31 21.62
C ASN A 266 -10.18 -6.90 22.16
N ALA A 267 -9.67 -6.62 23.37
CA ALA A 267 -9.87 -5.36 24.09
C ALA A 267 -9.31 -4.13 23.36
N LYS A 268 -8.31 -4.31 22.49
CA LYS A 268 -7.67 -3.24 21.72
C LYS A 268 -8.32 -3.01 20.36
N THR A 269 -9.29 -3.82 19.95
CA THR A 269 -10.00 -3.56 18.70
C THR A 269 -10.90 -2.34 18.87
N PRO A 270 -10.76 -1.32 18.01
CA PRO A 270 -11.61 -0.14 18.05
C PRO A 270 -13.11 -0.45 18.05
N LEU A 271 -13.88 0.33 18.82
CA LEU A 271 -15.31 0.11 19.02
C LEU A 271 -16.10 0.18 17.70
N ASP A 272 -15.74 1.10 16.80
CA ASP A 272 -16.38 1.25 15.49
C ASP A 272 -16.32 -0.06 14.70
N ILE A 273 -15.17 -0.74 14.72
CA ILE A 273 -14.99 -2.02 14.03
C ILE A 273 -15.80 -3.13 14.69
N THR A 274 -15.68 -3.26 16.01
CA THR A 274 -16.35 -4.35 16.75
C THR A 274 -17.88 -4.28 16.61
N LEU A 275 -18.46 -3.08 16.59
CA LEU A 275 -19.90 -2.89 16.36
C LEU A 275 -20.34 -3.34 14.96
N HIS A 276 -19.51 -3.10 13.94
CA HIS A 276 -19.79 -3.57 12.57
C HIS A 276 -19.67 -5.09 12.42
N LEU A 277 -18.80 -5.74 13.21
CA LEU A 277 -18.58 -7.18 13.18
C LEU A 277 -19.55 -7.96 14.08
N LEU A 278 -20.14 -7.32 15.08
CA LEU A 278 -21.05 -7.93 16.04
C LEU A 278 -22.20 -8.75 15.42
N PRO A 279 -22.86 -8.34 14.32
CA PRO A 279 -23.89 -9.14 13.67
C PRO A 279 -23.37 -10.47 13.11
N ASN A 280 -22.08 -10.62 12.88
CA ASN A 280 -21.52 -11.85 12.29
C ASN A 280 -21.27 -12.94 13.34
N LEU A 281 -21.41 -12.64 14.64
CA LEU A 281 -21.22 -13.62 15.71
C LEU A 281 -22.38 -14.59 15.87
N THR A 282 -22.06 -15.80 16.34
CA THR A 282 -23.04 -16.83 16.71
C THR A 282 -23.72 -16.52 18.05
N LEU A 283 -24.84 -17.19 18.34
CA LEU A 283 -25.58 -17.00 19.59
C LEU A 283 -24.76 -17.33 20.86
N PRO A 284 -23.99 -18.43 20.91
CA PRO A 284 -23.12 -18.72 22.06
C PRO A 284 -22.09 -17.61 22.29
N ASP A 285 -21.49 -17.10 21.22
CA ASP A 285 -20.43 -16.10 21.32
C ASP A 285 -20.97 -14.73 21.69
N LEU A 286 -22.18 -14.37 21.24
CA LEU A 286 -22.88 -13.17 21.72
C LEU A 286 -23.17 -13.24 23.24
N LYS A 287 -23.52 -14.42 23.75
CA LYS A 287 -23.68 -14.66 25.19
C LYS A 287 -22.34 -14.53 25.92
N GLY A 288 -21.28 -15.14 25.39
CA GLY A 288 -19.93 -15.05 25.95
C GLY A 288 -19.40 -13.61 25.98
N LEU A 289 -19.61 -12.86 24.89
CA LEU A 289 -19.23 -11.45 24.79
C LEU A 289 -19.99 -10.57 25.80
N GLY A 290 -21.27 -10.87 26.03
CA GLY A 290 -22.11 -10.23 27.04
C GLY A 290 -21.61 -10.42 28.49
N MET A 291 -20.80 -11.44 28.75
CA MET A 291 -20.22 -11.71 30.08
C MET A 291 -18.75 -11.23 30.19
N ASN A 292 -18.12 -10.92 29.06
CA ASN A 292 -16.71 -10.57 29.00
C ASN A 292 -16.46 -9.15 29.53
N ARG A 293 -15.66 -9.04 30.60
CA ARG A 293 -15.28 -7.75 31.21
C ARG A 293 -14.11 -7.06 30.52
N ASN A 294 -13.39 -7.77 29.66
CA ASN A 294 -12.22 -7.23 28.95
C ASN A 294 -12.61 -6.40 27.72
N VAL A 295 -13.87 -6.43 27.30
CA VAL A 295 -14.38 -5.65 26.16
C VAL A 295 -15.16 -4.42 26.62
N PRO A 296 -15.25 -3.36 25.78
CA PRO A 296 -15.99 -2.14 26.12
C PRO A 296 -17.45 -2.41 26.54
N ASP A 297 -17.93 -1.68 27.56
CA ASP A 297 -19.28 -1.85 28.10
C ASP A 297 -20.38 -1.63 27.05
N THR A 298 -20.14 -0.71 26.11
CA THR A 298 -21.03 -0.44 24.97
C THR A 298 -21.20 -1.68 24.10
N LEU A 299 -20.10 -2.36 23.76
CA LEU A 299 -20.11 -3.59 22.98
C LEU A 299 -20.85 -4.71 23.73
N ARG A 300 -20.61 -4.85 25.04
CA ARG A 300 -21.28 -5.83 25.91
C ARG A 300 -22.80 -5.64 25.94
N LYS A 301 -23.26 -4.40 26.14
CA LYS A 301 -24.70 -4.05 26.15
C LYS A 301 -25.36 -4.32 24.79
N MET A 302 -24.68 -3.96 23.69
CA MET A 302 -25.17 -4.21 22.34
C MET A 302 -25.25 -5.70 22.01
N ALA A 303 -24.26 -6.49 22.44
CA ALA A 303 -24.25 -7.95 22.30
C ALA A 303 -25.45 -8.59 23.01
N GLY A 304 -25.74 -8.17 24.25
CA GLY A 304 -26.90 -8.63 25.01
C GLY A 304 -28.23 -8.28 24.34
N ARG A 305 -28.36 -7.06 23.81
CA ARG A 305 -29.56 -6.63 23.07
C ARG A 305 -29.77 -7.45 21.80
N LEU A 306 -28.70 -7.72 21.05
CA LEU A 306 -28.74 -8.52 19.84
C LEU A 306 -29.06 -10.00 20.13
N LEU A 307 -28.53 -10.54 21.23
CA LEU A 307 -28.82 -11.90 21.69
C LEU A 307 -30.32 -12.09 21.95
N ILE A 308 -30.94 -11.17 22.72
CA ILE A 308 -32.38 -11.21 23.00
C ILE A 308 -33.19 -11.11 21.70
N GLN A 309 -32.81 -10.19 20.81
CA GLN A 309 -33.50 -10.01 19.53
C GLN A 309 -33.47 -11.29 18.67
N ARG A 310 -32.33 -12.01 18.65
CA ARG A 310 -32.18 -13.24 17.87
C ARG A 310 -32.84 -14.45 18.54
N SER A 311 -32.82 -14.54 19.87
CA SER A 311 -33.48 -15.63 20.59
C SER A 311 -35.01 -15.55 20.46
N VAL A 312 -35.58 -14.35 20.53
CA VAL A 312 -37.03 -14.14 20.34
C VAL A 312 -37.46 -14.53 18.92
N LYS A 313 -36.68 -14.13 17.91
CA LYS A 313 -36.95 -14.55 16.52
C LYS A 313 -36.87 -16.06 16.36
N LYS A 314 -35.87 -16.72 16.94
CA LYS A 314 -35.71 -18.17 16.83
C LYS A 314 -36.93 -18.92 17.37
N ASN A 315 -37.38 -18.56 18.57
CA ASN A 315 -38.55 -19.20 19.20
C ASN A 315 -39.85 -18.97 18.39
N ALA A 316 -40.00 -17.79 17.78
CA ALA A 316 -41.19 -17.48 16.96
C ALA A 316 -41.28 -18.23 15.61
N TYR A 317 -40.24 -18.96 15.20
CA TYR A 317 -40.26 -19.84 14.02
C TYR A 317 -40.32 -21.33 14.38
N GLU A 318 -40.17 -21.67 15.67
CA GLU A 318 -40.22 -23.04 16.19
C GLU A 318 -41.59 -23.40 16.78
N ASP A 319 -42.45 -22.39 17.01
CA ASP A 319 -43.89 -22.50 17.34
C ASP A 319 -44.78 -22.36 16.08
#